data_AF-A0A9D4YNY5-F1
#
_entry.id   AF-A0A9D4YNY5-F1
#
_cell.length_a   1.000
_cell.length_b   1.000
_cell.length_c   1.000
_cell.angle_alpha   90.00
_cell.angle_beta   90.00
_cell.angle_gamma   90.00
#
_symmetry.space_group_name_H-M   'P 1'
#
loop_
_entity.id
_entity.type
_entity.pdbx_description
1 polymer ?
#
loop_
_entity_poly.entity_id
_entity_poly.type
_entity_poly.pdbx_seq_one_letter_code
_entity_poly.pdbx_strand_id
1 'polypeptide(L)'
;MITLTLFDIVVITSLRPTGETFNPTLKHQIKPKFTFDHPNFNNYIKDHHDTTEEVSDYERIVFSTLWLSHLILYSSSLHVAKKFIPLATQIHEKKDVCLSKLILGCLYESLEIFNVTSNHEQV
;
A
#
# COMPACT_ATOMS: atom_id res chain seq x y z
N MET A 1 4.68 3.40 21.26
CA MET A 1 3.70 3.69 20.19
C MET A 1 4.11 5.03 19.59
N ILE A 2 4.67 5.02 18.37
CA ILE A 2 4.90 6.26 17.63
C ILE A 2 3.58 6.53 16.92
N THR A 3 2.88 7.60 17.29
CA THR A 3 1.67 8.03 16.59
C THR A 3 2.10 8.82 15.36
N LEU A 4 2.04 8.22 14.18
CA LEU A 4 2.17 8.97 12.94
C LEU A 4 0.95 9.88 12.79
N THR A 5 1.20 11.18 12.67
CA THR A 5 0.16 12.14 12.29
C THR A 5 -0.12 12.03 10.79
N LEU A 6 -1.26 12.56 10.34
CA LEU A 6 -1.55 12.68 8.91
C LEU A 6 -0.45 13.48 8.18
N PHE A 7 0.17 14.44 8.87
CA PHE A 7 1.28 15.22 8.33
C PHE A 7 2.53 14.36 8.11
N ASP A 8 2.87 13.48 9.06
CA ASP A 8 4.00 12.55 8.91
C ASP A 8 3.80 11.61 7.72
N ILE A 9 2.56 11.15 7.51
CA ILE A 9 2.20 10.31 6.35
C ILE A 9 2.40 11.07 5.04
N VAL A 10 1.96 12.32 4.96
CA VAL A 10 2.14 13.20 3.78
C VAL A 10 3.62 13.39 3.48
N VAL A 11 4.45 13.66 4.50
CA VAL A 11 5.90 13.86 4.33
C VAL A 11 6.58 12.59 3.85
N ILE A 12 6.26 11.43 4.43
CA ILE A 12 6.91 10.15 4.07
C ILE A 12 6.48 9.68 2.68
N THR A 13 5.19 9.78 2.35
CA THR A 13 4.65 9.29 1.07
C THR A 13 4.77 10.28 -0.07
N SER A 14 5.05 11.55 0.24
CA SER A 14 4.89 12.68 -0.69
C SER A 14 3.47 12.80 -1.28
N LEU A 15 2.48 12.10 -0.72
CA LEU A 15 1.09 12.21 -1.15
C LEU A 15 0.46 13.48 -0.59
N ARG A 16 -0.25 14.21 -1.44
CA ARG A 16 -0.95 15.42 -1.02
C ARG A 16 -2.34 15.07 -0.47
N PRO A 17 -2.85 15.85 0.51
CA PRO A 17 -4.24 15.70 0.97
C PRO A 17 -5.26 15.88 -0.17
N THR A 18 -4.89 16.65 -1.20
CA THR A 18 -5.67 16.94 -2.39
C THR A 18 -4.97 16.39 -3.64
N GLY A 19 -5.74 15.92 -4.62
CA GLY A 19 -5.20 15.43 -5.88
C GLY A 19 -6.26 14.68 -6.69
N GLU A 20 -5.82 13.89 -7.67
CA GLU A 20 -6.68 13.04 -8.46
C GLU A 20 -7.12 11.80 -7.67
N THR A 21 -8.27 11.24 -8.07
CA THR A 21 -8.73 9.97 -7.49
C THR A 21 -7.81 8.85 -7.97
N PHE A 22 -7.33 8.01 -7.05
CA PHE A 22 -6.55 6.82 -7.38
C PHE A 22 -7.30 5.96 -8.42
N ASN A 23 -6.61 5.60 -9.50
CA ASN A 23 -7.17 4.73 -10.52
C ASN A 23 -6.28 3.48 -10.71
N PRO A 24 -6.69 2.30 -10.22
CA PRO A 24 -5.89 1.09 -10.29
C PRO A 24 -5.75 0.51 -11.71
N THR A 25 -6.53 0.99 -12.70
CA THR A 25 -6.50 0.46 -14.08
C THR A 25 -5.53 1.22 -14.98
N LEU A 26 -4.82 2.21 -14.46
CA LEU A 26 -3.84 2.96 -15.24
C LEU A 26 -2.70 2.04 -15.70
N LYS A 27 -2.24 2.24 -16.93
CA LYS A 27 -1.06 1.51 -17.43
C LYS A 27 0.19 2.11 -16.80
N HIS A 28 0.91 1.27 -16.06
CA HIS A 28 2.20 1.62 -15.46
C HIS A 28 3.36 1.23 -16.36
N GLN A 29 4.42 2.03 -16.31
CA GLN A 29 5.69 1.79 -17.01
C GLN A 29 6.44 0.62 -16.38
N ILE A 30 6.40 0.54 -15.04
CA ILE A 30 7.03 -0.52 -14.27
C ILE A 30 5.95 -1.48 -13.79
N LYS A 31 6.11 -2.76 -14.08
CA LYS A 31 5.24 -3.84 -13.57
C LYS A 31 6.08 -4.72 -12.66
N PRO A 32 6.10 -4.44 -11.34
CA PRO A 32 6.89 -5.24 -10.43
C PRO A 32 6.33 -6.67 -10.39
N LYS A 33 7.20 -7.67 -10.62
CA LYS A 33 6.86 -9.08 -10.46
C LYS A 33 6.89 -9.45 -8.99
N PHE A 34 5.83 -9.14 -8.24
CA PHE A 34 5.71 -9.60 -6.87
C PHE A 34 5.44 -11.10 -6.79
N THR A 35 6.39 -11.87 -6.27
CA THR A 35 6.18 -13.28 -5.88
C THR A 35 5.80 -13.32 -4.40
N PHE A 36 4.70 -14.00 -4.09
CA PHE A 36 4.11 -14.03 -2.74
C PHE A 36 4.27 -15.40 -2.07
N ASP A 37 5.35 -16.09 -2.39
CA ASP A 37 5.60 -17.47 -1.95
C ASP A 37 6.02 -17.53 -0.47
N HIS A 38 6.19 -16.38 0.18
CA HIS A 38 6.66 -16.27 1.56
C HIS A 38 5.53 -15.97 2.54
N PRO A 39 5.48 -16.68 3.69
CA PRO A 39 4.45 -16.51 4.70
C PRO A 39 4.65 -15.29 5.60
N ASN A 40 5.84 -14.68 5.61
CA ASN A 40 6.16 -13.57 6.51
C ASN A 40 6.92 -12.44 5.79
N PHE A 41 6.85 -11.24 6.38
CA PHE A 41 7.49 -10.04 5.82
C PHE A 41 9.01 -10.05 5.88
N ASN A 42 9.60 -10.64 6.92
CA ASN A 42 11.07 -10.63 7.07
C ASN A 42 11.75 -11.42 5.95
N ASN A 43 11.21 -12.57 5.56
CA ASN A 43 11.71 -13.35 4.45
C ASN A 43 11.51 -12.57 3.14
N TYR A 44 10.32 -11.99 2.96
CA TYR A 44 10.01 -11.17 1.81
C TYR A 44 10.99 -10.00 1.62
N ILE A 45 11.34 -9.29 2.71
CA ILE A 45 12.33 -8.22 2.68
C ILE A 45 13.70 -8.75 2.28
N LYS A 46 14.14 -9.88 2.85
CA LYS A 46 15.43 -10.49 2.50
C LYS A 46 15.54 -10.87 1.03
N ASP A 47 14.45 -11.36 0.43
CA ASP A 47 14.44 -11.82 -0.95
C ASP A 47 14.40 -10.68 -1.97
N HIS A 48 13.93 -9.50 -1.57
CA HIS A 48 13.76 -8.33 -2.43
C HIS A 48 14.72 -7.18 -2.14
N HIS A 49 15.53 -7.31 -1.08
CA HIS A 49 16.56 -6.36 -0.71
C HIS A 49 17.85 -6.69 -1.49
N ASP A 50 18.24 -5.82 -2.41
CA ASP A 50 19.55 -5.91 -3.03
C ASP A 50 20.61 -5.34 -2.08
N THR A 51 21.80 -5.93 -2.03
CA THR A 51 22.93 -5.44 -1.21
C THR A 51 23.71 -4.30 -1.85
N THR A 52 23.23 -3.78 -2.97
CA THR A 52 23.81 -2.62 -3.66
C THR A 52 23.60 -1.32 -2.87
N GLU A 53 24.50 -0.35 -3.04
CA GLU A 53 24.41 0.94 -2.33
C GLU A 53 23.19 1.78 -2.75
N GLU A 54 22.65 1.56 -3.95
CA GLU A 54 21.47 2.26 -4.47
C GLU A 54 20.25 1.35 -4.54
N VAL A 55 19.15 1.81 -3.91
CA VAL A 55 17.86 1.10 -3.93
C VAL A 55 17.27 1.15 -5.33
N SER A 56 17.06 -0.03 -5.94
CA SER A 56 16.48 -0.13 -7.28
C SER A 56 15.03 0.37 -7.33
N ASP A 57 14.56 0.78 -8.51
CA ASP A 57 13.17 1.21 -8.69
C ASP A 57 12.16 0.11 -8.31
N TYR A 58 12.52 -1.14 -8.59
CA TYR A 58 11.75 -2.31 -8.20
C TYR A 58 11.65 -2.43 -6.67
N GLU A 59 12.79 -2.38 -5.99
CA GLU A 59 12.88 -2.45 -4.53
C GLU A 59 12.11 -1.31 -3.86
N ARG A 60 12.20 -0.10 -4.41
CA ARG A 60 11.46 1.07 -3.95
C ARG A 60 9.94 0.85 -4.02
N ILE A 61 9.43 0.30 -5.12
CA ILE A 61 8.00 -0.01 -5.27
C ILE A 61 7.61 -1.14 -4.31
N VAL A 62 8.47 -2.14 -4.17
CA VAL A 62 8.23 -3.30 -3.30
C VAL A 62 8.06 -2.90 -1.84
N PHE A 63 9.02 -2.16 -1.30
CA PHE A 63 8.97 -1.70 0.08
C PHE A 63 7.92 -0.63 0.32
N SER A 64 7.64 0.23 -0.67
CA SER A 64 6.53 1.18 -0.56
C SER A 64 5.18 0.46 -0.46
N THR A 65 4.95 -0.59 -1.27
CA THR A 65 3.73 -1.41 -1.20
C THR A 65 3.56 -2.05 0.18
N LEU A 66 4.65 -2.62 0.70
CA LEU A 66 4.70 -3.25 2.02
C LEU A 66 4.33 -2.25 3.12
N TRP A 67 4.96 -1.07 3.09
CA TRP A 67 4.74 -0.02 4.07
C TRP A 67 3.31 0.55 4.01
N LEU A 68 2.76 0.76 2.82
CA LEU A 68 1.38 1.21 2.63
C LEU A 68 0.37 0.22 3.20
N SER A 69 0.60 -1.09 3.04
CA SER A 69 -0.24 -2.12 3.66
C SER A 69 -0.25 -2.03 5.18
N HIS A 70 0.91 -1.75 5.78
CA HIS A 70 1.04 -1.63 7.22
C HIS A 70 0.44 -0.33 7.76
N LEU A 71 0.65 0.79 7.04
CA LEU A 71 0.14 2.09 7.46
C LEU A 71 -1.38 2.20 7.32
N ILE A 72 -1.94 1.74 6.19
CA ILE A 72 -3.34 2.00 5.83
C ILE A 72 -4.28 0.96 6.45
N LEU A 73 -3.89 -0.32 6.44
CA LEU A 73 -4.76 -1.41 6.91
C LEU A 73 -4.30 -2.03 8.22
N TYR A 74 -3.18 -1.57 8.79
CA TYR A 74 -2.55 -2.20 9.95
C TYR A 74 -2.39 -3.72 9.79
N SER A 75 -2.25 -4.17 8.54
CA SER A 75 -2.33 -5.57 8.19
C SER A 75 -0.94 -6.18 8.11
N SER A 76 -0.77 -7.31 8.79
CA SER A 76 0.46 -8.10 8.71
C SER A 76 0.48 -9.12 7.56
N SER A 77 -0.50 -9.06 6.66
CA SER A 77 -0.67 -10.03 5.58
C SER A 77 -0.09 -9.54 4.26
N LEU A 78 0.85 -10.31 3.70
CA LEU A 78 1.38 -10.11 2.35
C LEU A 78 0.28 -10.19 1.27
N HIS A 79 -0.78 -10.97 1.49
CA HIS A 79 -1.89 -11.07 0.55
C HIS A 79 -2.71 -9.77 0.49
N VAL A 80 -2.76 -9.02 1.58
CA VAL A 80 -3.40 -7.72 1.64
C VAL A 80 -2.53 -6.66 0.96
N ALA A 81 -1.20 -6.79 1.08
CA ALA A 81 -0.25 -5.91 0.43
C ALA A 81 -0.37 -5.91 -1.12
N LYS A 82 -0.80 -7.02 -1.76
CA LYS A 82 -0.99 -7.08 -3.22
C LYS A 82 -1.89 -5.98 -3.75
N LYS A 83 -2.92 -5.61 -2.99
CA LYS A 83 -3.92 -4.59 -3.37
C LYS A 83 -3.27 -3.22 -3.56
N PHE A 84 -2.13 -2.96 -2.92
CA PHE A 84 -1.44 -1.67 -2.98
C PHE A 84 -0.34 -1.58 -4.03
N ILE A 85 -0.06 -2.64 -4.79
CA ILE A 85 0.95 -2.60 -5.87
C ILE A 85 0.67 -1.46 -6.87
N PRO A 86 -0.57 -1.28 -7.39
CA PRO A 86 -0.83 -0.20 -8.33
C PRO A 86 -0.69 1.18 -7.68
N LEU A 87 -0.99 1.30 -6.39
CA LEU A 87 -0.81 2.55 -5.63
C LEU A 87 0.67 2.89 -5.45
N ALA A 88 1.48 1.95 -4.98
CA ALA A 88 2.92 2.13 -4.82
C ALA A 88 3.60 2.47 -6.15
N THR A 89 3.14 1.85 -7.24
CA THR A 89 3.62 2.14 -8.60
C THR A 89 3.26 3.56 -9.03
N GLN A 90 2.04 4.04 -8.75
CA GLN A 90 1.65 5.43 -9.05
C GLN A 90 2.43 6.46 -8.24
N ILE A 91 2.70 6.17 -6.96
CA ILE A 91 3.53 7.01 -6.09
C ILE A 91 4.95 7.08 -6.65
N HIS A 92 5.50 5.93 -7.05
CA HIS A 92 6.82 5.84 -7.66
C HIS A 92 6.91 6.68 -8.94
N GLU A 93 5.89 6.60 -9.80
CA GLU A 93 5.73 7.36 -11.04
C GLU A 93 5.38 8.85 -10.80
N LYS A 94 5.35 9.31 -9.54
CA LYS A 94 5.02 10.69 -9.13
C LYS A 94 3.65 11.16 -9.64
N LYS A 95 2.69 10.24 -9.73
CA LYS A 95 1.30 10.56 -10.06
C LYS A 95 0.63 11.30 -8.90
N ASP A 96 -0.29 12.20 -9.22
CA ASP A 96 -0.98 13.02 -8.23
C ASP A 96 -2.15 12.25 -7.60
N VAL A 97 -1.84 11.35 -6.67
CA VAL A 97 -2.85 10.59 -5.94
C VAL A 97 -3.30 11.34 -4.69
N CYS A 98 -4.62 11.49 -4.53
CA CYS A 98 -5.22 12.15 -3.38
C CYS A 98 -5.24 11.24 -2.14
N LEU A 99 -4.46 11.58 -1.11
CA LEU A 99 -4.39 10.81 0.14
C LEU A 99 -5.74 10.76 0.88
N SER A 100 -6.47 11.88 0.93
CA SER A 100 -7.74 11.94 1.66
C SER A 100 -8.80 11.02 1.07
N LYS A 101 -8.91 10.97 -0.27
CA LYS A 101 -9.80 10.05 -0.97
C LYS A 101 -9.40 8.59 -0.78
N LEU A 102 -8.10 8.31 -0.73
CA LEU A 102 -7.59 6.96 -0.49
C LEU A 102 -7.97 6.47 0.91
N ILE A 103 -7.71 7.28 1.95
CA ILE A 103 -8.07 6.95 3.35
C ILE A 103 -9.58 6.74 3.46
N LEU A 104 -10.38 7.61 2.85
CA LEU A 104 -11.83 7.51 2.86
C LEU A 104 -12.33 6.22 2.17
N GLY A 105 -11.75 5.86 1.04
CA GLY A 105 -12.04 4.59 0.35
C GLY A 105 -11.73 3.37 1.22
N CYS A 106 -10.56 3.34 1.87
CA CYS A 106 -10.18 2.26 2.78
C CYS A 106 -11.10 2.16 4.00
N LEU A 107 -11.57 3.29 4.53
CA LEU A 107 -12.55 3.33 5.62
C LEU A 107 -13.88 2.71 5.18
N TYR A 108 -14.40 3.11 4.01
CA TYR A 108 -15.65 2.56 3.50
C TYR A 108 -15.56 1.06 3.20
N GLU A 109 -14.46 0.58 2.61
CA GLU A 109 -14.22 -0.86 2.39
C GLU A 109 -14.22 -1.62 3.74
N SER A 110 -13.58 -1.05 4.76
CA SER A 110 -13.52 -1.67 6.10
C SER A 110 -14.90 -1.74 6.77
N LEU A 111 -15.71 -0.68 6.63
CA LEU A 111 -17.08 -0.65 7.14
C LEU A 111 -18.00 -1.63 6.40
N GLU A 112 -17.83 -1.75 5.08
CA GLU A 112 -18.57 -2.71 4.27
C GLU A 112 -18.25 -4.16 4.68
N ILE A 113 -16.96 -4.50 4.83
CA ILE A 113 -16.53 -5.81 5.31
C ILE A 113 -17.16 -6.11 6.68
N PHE A 114 -17.12 -5.15 7.60
CA PHE A 114 -17.73 -5.30 8.93
C PHE A 114 -19.23 -5.57 8.87
N ASN A 115 -19.96 -4.85 8.01
CA ASN A 115 -21.40 -5.05 7.84
C ASN A 115 -21.72 -6.44 7.26
N VAL A 116 -20.94 -6.90 6.28
CA VAL A 116 -21.11 -8.23 5.68
C VAL A 116 -20.83 -9.34 6.71
N THR A 117 -19.75 -9.24 7.50
CA THR A 117 -19.43 -10.23 8.53
C THR A 117 -20.47 -10.27 9.63
N SER A 118 -20.99 -9.11 10.04
CA SER A 118 -22.04 -9.01 11.07
C SER A 118 -23.35 -9.68 10.64
N ASN A 119 -23.70 -9.60 9.36
CA ASN A 119 -24.88 -10.26 8.81
C ASN A 119 -24.74 -11.79 8.72
N HIS A 120 -23.51 -12.30 8.58
CA HIS A 120 -23.24 -13.73 8.54
C HIS A 120 -23.23 -14.39 9.93
N GLU A 121 -22.96 -13.65 11.00
CA GLU A 121 -23.02 -14.17 12.38
C GLU A 121 -24.44 -14.20 12.97
N GLN A 122 -25.42 -13.58 12.30
CA GLN A 122 -26.83 -13.57 12.73
C GLN A 122 -27.73 -14.59 12.02
N VAL A 123 -27.16 -15.51 11.23
CA VAL A 123 -27.89 -16.57 10.50
C VAL A 123 -27.50 -17.95 10.99
#